data_AF-A0A7K2MF62-F1
#
_entry.id   AF-A0A7K2MF62-F1
#
_cell.length_a   1.000
_cell.length_b   1.000
_cell.length_c   1.000
_cell.angle_alpha   90.00
_cell.angle_beta   90.00
_cell.angle_gamma   90.00
#
_symmetry.space_group_name_H-M   'P 1'
#
loop_
_entity.id
_entity.type
_entity.pdbx_description
1 polymer ?
#
loop_
_entity_poly.entity_id
_entity_poly.type
_entity_poly.pdbx_seq_one_letter_code
_entity_poly.pdbx_strand_id
1 'polypeptide(L)'
;VVLVDEVAELFLISSKKDEERRERIVTALIRLAQMARAVGIYLEVCGQRFGSELGRGATMLRAQLTGRVVHRVNDKQTAEMGLADIAPDAVMAAGLIPAERPGTAVAADSSGGW
;
A
#
# COMPACT_ATOMS: atom_id res chain seq x y z
N VAL A 1 6.14 -4.56 -14.82
CA VAL A 1 5.56 -4.32 -13.49
C VAL A 1 6.20 -5.27 -12.52
N VAL A 2 6.62 -4.80 -11.35
CA VAL A 2 7.02 -5.62 -10.21
C VAL A 2 5.82 -5.66 -9.27
N LEU A 3 5.26 -6.85 -9.08
CA LEU A 3 4.10 -7.06 -8.22
C LEU A 3 4.55 -7.70 -6.91
N VAL A 4 4.14 -7.12 -5.79
CA VAL A 4 4.19 -7.72 -4.46
C VAL A 4 2.76 -8.06 -4.07
N ASP A 5 2.43 -9.33 -3.93
CA ASP A 5 1.06 -9.81 -3.68
C ASP A 5 0.63 -9.64 -2.22
N GLU A 6 1.54 -9.81 -1.26
CA GLU A 6 1.29 -9.55 0.16
C GLU A 6 2.50 -8.88 0.82
N VAL A 7 2.38 -7.57 1.01
CA VAL A 7 3.42 -6.74 1.63
C VAL A 7 3.75 -7.18 3.05
N ALA A 8 2.77 -7.72 3.81
CA ALA A 8 2.98 -8.13 5.18
C ALA A 8 4.05 -9.23 5.31
N GLU A 9 4.20 -10.12 4.32
CA GLU A 9 5.22 -11.17 4.33
C GLU A 9 6.65 -10.62 4.37
N LEU A 10 6.87 -9.42 3.83
CA LEU A 10 8.16 -8.75 3.87
C LEU A 10 8.52 -8.24 5.28
N PHE A 11 7.51 -7.99 6.12
CA PHE A 11 7.67 -7.38 7.44
C PHE A 11 7.50 -8.37 8.60
N LEU A 12 6.72 -9.44 8.41
CA LEU A 12 6.45 -10.50 9.39
C LEU A 12 7.60 -11.52 9.45
N ILE A 13 8.77 -11.08 9.94
CA ILE A 13 9.92 -11.99 10.15
C ILE A 13 10.25 -12.13 11.63
N SER A 14 10.45 -13.37 12.08
CA SER A 14 10.62 -13.75 13.48
C SER A 14 12.08 -13.88 13.93
N SER A 15 13.05 -13.77 13.02
CA SER A 15 14.47 -14.01 13.28
C SER A 15 15.33 -12.75 13.07
N LYS A 16 16.24 -12.48 14.01
CA LYS A 16 17.18 -11.35 13.93
C LYS A 16 18.07 -11.38 12.68
N LYS A 17 18.41 -12.58 12.17
CA LYS A 17 19.27 -12.74 10.98
C LYS A 17 18.59 -12.22 9.71
N ASP A 18 17.26 -12.21 9.68
CA ASP A 18 16.49 -11.77 8.54
C ASP A 18 16.15 -10.27 8.58
N GLU A 19 16.38 -9.60 9.71
CA GLU A 19 16.12 -8.16 9.86
C GLU A 19 16.93 -7.33 8.87
N GLU A 20 18.24 -7.59 8.75
CA GLU A 20 19.07 -6.89 7.78
C GLU A 20 18.62 -7.16 6.33
N ARG A 21 18.20 -8.40 6.05
CA ARG A 21 17.70 -8.77 4.72
C ARG A 21 16.42 -8.02 4.40
N ARG A 22 15.48 -7.95 5.34
CA ARG A 22 14.26 -7.15 5.23
C ARG A 22 14.59 -5.69 4.97
N GLU A 23 15.48 -5.09 5.75
CA GLU A 23 15.84 -3.68 5.59
C GLU A 23 16.41 -3.39 4.19
N ARG A 24 17.27 -4.29 3.67
CA ARG A 24 17.77 -4.20 2.30
C ARG A 24 16.65 -4.29 1.26
N ILE A 25 15.72 -5.23 1.41
CA ILE A 25 14.57 -5.40 0.49
C ILE A 25 13.67 -4.16 0.52
N VAL A 26 13.27 -3.69 1.70
CA VAL A 26 12.41 -2.51 1.86
C VAL A 26 13.07 -1.27 1.27
N THR A 27 14.37 -1.09 1.51
CA THR A 27 15.14 0.02 0.92
C THR A 27 15.15 -0.06 -0.61
N ALA A 28 15.34 -1.26 -1.17
CA ALA A 28 15.30 -1.46 -2.62
C ALA A 28 13.91 -1.16 -3.21
N LEU A 29 12.83 -1.58 -2.55
CA LEU A 29 11.45 -1.29 -2.97
C LEU A 29 11.15 0.20 -2.95
N ILE A 30 11.56 0.92 -1.90
CA ILE A 30 11.41 2.38 -1.81
C ILE A 30 12.14 3.06 -2.98
N ARG A 31 13.39 2.67 -3.27
CA ARG A 31 14.16 3.21 -4.41
C ARG A 31 13.50 2.91 -5.75
N LEU A 32 12.93 1.71 -5.89
CA LEU A 32 12.21 1.30 -7.10
C LEU A 32 10.95 2.16 -7.29
N ALA A 33 10.18 2.39 -6.22
CA ALA A 33 9.01 3.27 -6.24
C ALA A 33 9.37 4.73 -6.61
N GLN A 34 10.53 5.21 -6.15
CA GLN A 34 10.98 6.59 -6.37
C GLN A 34 11.53 6.85 -7.77
N MET A 35 12.37 5.94 -8.29
CA MET A 35 13.23 6.24 -9.44
C MET A 35 12.87 5.44 -10.69
N ALA A 36 12.30 4.25 -10.53
CA ALA A 36 12.25 3.27 -11.63
C ALA A 36 11.20 3.61 -12.71
N ARG A 37 10.27 4.52 -12.41
CA ARG A 37 9.31 5.05 -13.40
C ARG A 37 10.01 5.66 -14.62
N ALA A 38 11.16 6.31 -14.43
CA ALA A 38 11.93 6.94 -15.51
C ALA A 38 12.45 5.93 -16.55
N VAL A 39 12.53 4.64 -16.19
CA VAL A 39 12.98 3.54 -17.05
C VAL A 39 11.88 2.52 -17.33
N GLY A 40 10.60 2.87 -17.09
CA GLY A 40 9.45 2.02 -17.41
C GLY A 40 9.19 0.87 -16.45
N ILE A 41 9.74 0.90 -15.23
CA ILE A 41 9.46 -0.08 -14.18
C ILE A 41 8.44 0.52 -13.21
N TYR A 42 7.37 -0.23 -12.94
CA TYR A 42 6.27 0.16 -12.06
C TYR A 42 6.18 -0.84 -10.90
N LEU A 43 6.03 -0.33 -9.67
CA LEU A 43 5.83 -1.13 -8.47
C LEU A 43 4.35 -1.15 -8.11
N GLU A 44 3.81 -2.35 -7.94
CA GLU A 44 2.46 -2.59 -7.44
C GLU A 44 2.57 -3.42 -6.16
N VAL A 45 1.95 -2.93 -5.08
CA VAL A 45 2.04 -3.53 -3.75
C VAL A 45 0.65 -3.78 -3.23
N CYS A 46 0.33 -5.05 -3.05
CA CYS A 46 -0.92 -5.55 -2.50
C CYS A 46 -0.72 -5.94 -1.03
N GLY A 47 -1.82 -5.94 -0.28
CA GLY A 47 -1.83 -6.43 1.08
C GLY A 47 -3.16 -6.18 1.77
N GLN A 48 -3.57 -7.10 2.64
CA GLN A 48 -4.81 -6.94 3.40
C GLN A 48 -4.69 -5.94 4.55
N ARG A 49 -3.49 -5.85 5.14
CA ARG A 49 -3.17 -4.97 6.27
C ARG A 49 -1.86 -4.23 5.99
N PHE A 50 -1.94 -3.19 5.17
CA PHE A 50 -0.79 -2.32 4.90
C PHE A 50 -0.74 -1.14 5.87
N GLY A 51 -0.68 -1.45 7.17
CA GLY A 51 -0.72 -0.44 8.21
C GLY A 51 0.63 -0.16 8.88
N SER A 52 0.60 0.81 9.80
CA SER A 52 1.78 1.26 10.54
C SER A 52 2.31 0.21 11.51
N GLU A 53 1.52 -0.80 11.85
CA GLU A 53 1.89 -1.98 12.63
C GLU A 53 3.01 -2.80 11.97
N LEU A 54 3.17 -2.72 10.64
CA LEU A 54 4.29 -3.34 9.91
C LEU A 54 5.61 -2.58 10.10
N GLY A 55 5.58 -1.40 10.73
CA GLY A 55 6.75 -0.60 11.07
C GLY A 55 7.05 0.53 10.09
N ARG A 56 8.06 1.34 10.43
CA ARG A 56 8.41 2.57 9.70
C ARG A 56 8.70 2.34 8.21
N GLY A 57 9.31 1.21 7.86
CA GLY A 57 9.61 0.84 6.47
C GLY A 57 8.36 0.70 5.61
N ALA A 58 7.30 0.10 6.16
CA ALA A 58 6.01 -0.04 5.49
C ALA A 58 5.38 1.33 5.24
N THR A 59 5.35 2.20 6.26
CA THR A 59 4.85 3.57 6.11
C THR A 59 5.61 4.36 5.05
N MET A 60 6.95 4.26 5.03
CA MET A 60 7.78 4.93 4.02
C MET A 60 7.54 4.41 2.61
N LEU A 61 7.44 3.09 2.44
CA LEU A 61 7.11 2.48 1.15
C LEU A 61 5.73 2.93 0.66
N ARG A 62 4.72 2.88 1.54
CA ARG A 62 3.35 3.31 1.23
C ARG A 62 3.33 4.73 0.69
N ALA A 63 4.04 5.66 1.33
CA ALA A 63 4.10 7.07 0.91
C ALA A 63 4.71 7.29 -0.49
N GLN A 64 5.40 6.31 -1.08
CA GLN A 64 5.91 6.41 -2.46
C GLN A 64 4.91 5.92 -3.52
N LEU A 65 3.85 5.23 -3.11
CA LEU A 65 2.86 4.63 -4.00
C LEU A 65 1.73 5.63 -4.24
N THR A 66 1.71 6.23 -5.42
CA THR A 66 0.84 7.36 -5.78
C THR A 66 -0.52 6.96 -6.35
N GLY A 67 -0.66 5.74 -6.85
CA GLY A 67 -1.94 5.15 -7.24
C GLY A 67 -2.44 4.20 -6.17
N ARG A 68 -3.72 4.27 -5.84
CA ARG A 68 -4.37 3.46 -4.81
C ARG A 68 -5.61 2.80 -5.38
N VAL A 69 -5.73 1.50 -5.14
CA VAL A 69 -6.99 0.77 -5.34
C VAL A 69 -7.35 0.15 -3.99
N VAL A 70 -8.42 0.63 -3.39
CA VAL A 70 -8.87 0.18 -2.07
C VAL A 70 -10.24 -0.47 -2.23
N HIS A 71 -10.26 -1.78 -2.10
CA HIS A 71 -11.49 -2.57 -2.05
C HIS A 71 -12.27 -2.30 -0.76
N ARG A 72 -13.42 -2.97 -0.61
CA ARG A 72 -14.21 -2.92 0.62
C ARG A 72 -13.35 -3.19 1.85
N VAL A 73 -13.37 -2.25 2.79
CA VAL A 73 -12.75 -2.37 4.11
C VAL A 73 -13.82 -2.28 5.20
N ASN A 74 -13.62 -3.00 6.30
CA ASN A 74 -14.64 -3.08 7.37
C ASN A 74 -14.46 -2.00 8.45
N ASP A 75 -13.29 -1.37 8.53
CA ASP A 75 -12.96 -0.40 9.55
C ASP A 75 -12.37 0.90 8.96
N LYS A 76 -12.62 2.01 9.66
CA LYS A 76 -12.20 3.35 9.22
C LYS A 76 -10.69 3.48 9.15
N GLN A 77 -9.96 2.83 10.06
CA GLN A 77 -8.51 2.96 10.13
C GLN A 77 -7.85 2.38 8.87
N THR A 78 -8.29 1.22 8.39
CA THR A 78 -7.82 0.63 7.14
C THR A 78 -8.13 1.52 5.93
N ALA A 79 -9.33 2.13 5.89
CA ALA A 79 -9.68 3.09 4.84
C ALA A 79 -8.76 4.32 4.85
N GLU A 80 -8.53 4.91 6.02
CA GLU A 80 -7.63 6.06 6.21
C GLU A 80 -6.21 5.72 5.78
N MET A 81 -5.72 4.52 6.12
CA MET A 81 -4.38 4.07 5.74
C MET A 81 -4.18 3.93 4.23
N GLY A 82 -5.24 3.60 3.49
CA GLY A 82 -5.18 3.45 2.04
C GLY A 82 -5.41 4.74 1.25
N LEU A 83 -6.20 5.69 1.78
CA LEU A 83 -6.71 6.83 1.02
C LEU A 83 -6.45 8.20 1.65
N ALA A 84 -6.26 8.35 2.97
CA ALA A 84 -6.30 9.66 3.61
C ALA A 84 -5.16 10.61 3.18
N ASP A 85 -4.02 10.07 2.75
CA ASP A 85 -2.88 10.84 2.27
C ASP A 85 -3.03 11.31 0.81
N ILE A 86 -3.95 10.73 0.04
CA ILE A 86 -4.09 10.96 -1.41
C ILE A 86 -5.47 11.51 -1.78
N ALA A 87 -6.54 10.94 -1.22
CA ALA A 87 -7.93 11.33 -1.44
C ALA A 87 -8.73 11.22 -0.12
N PRO A 88 -8.58 12.19 0.80
CA PRO A 88 -9.19 12.12 2.14
C PRO A 88 -10.73 12.10 2.13
N ASP A 89 -11.36 12.70 1.13
CA ASP A 89 -12.81 12.65 0.90
C ASP A 89 -13.30 11.29 0.40
N ALA A 90 -12.43 10.48 -0.20
CA ALA A 90 -12.71 9.13 -0.68
C ALA A 90 -12.72 8.07 0.43
N VAL A 91 -12.16 8.37 1.61
CA VAL A 91 -12.00 7.42 2.73
C VAL A 91 -13.32 6.72 3.09
N MET A 92 -14.42 7.49 3.16
CA MET A 92 -15.73 6.94 3.50
C MET A 92 -16.26 6.00 2.40
N ALA A 93 -15.94 6.25 1.13
CA ALA A 93 -16.46 5.47 0.02
C ALA A 93 -16.00 4.00 0.10
N ALA A 94 -14.75 3.74 0.48
CA ALA A 94 -14.23 2.38 0.62
C ALA A 94 -14.97 1.55 1.68
N GLY A 95 -15.38 2.18 2.79
CA GLY A 95 -16.16 1.53 3.85
C GLY A 95 -17.64 1.34 3.51
N LEU A 96 -18.18 2.13 2.57
CA LEU A 96 -19.57 2.07 2.12
C LEU A 96 -19.79 1.07 0.98
N ILE A 97 -18.73 0.46 0.44
CA ILE A 97 -18.86 -0.59 -0.58
C ILE A 97 -19.70 -1.75 -0.02
N PRO A 98 -20.84 -2.10 -0.67
CA PRO A 98 -21.67 -3.20 -0.21
C PRO A 98 -20.95 -4.56 -0.29
N ALA A 99 -21.21 -5.45 0.66
CA ALA A 99 -20.53 -6.75 0.75
C ALA A 99 -20.87 -7.68 -0.42
N GLU A 100 -22.06 -7.52 -1.01
CA GLU A 100 -22.57 -8.26 -2.15
C GLU A 100 -22.01 -7.79 -3.50
N ARG A 101 -21.09 -6.82 -3.52
CA ARG A 101 -20.42 -6.32 -4.72
C ARG A 101 -18.90 -6.58 -4.70
N PRO A 102 -18.47 -7.86 -4.67
CA PRO A 102 -17.05 -8.21 -4.69
C PRO A 102 -16.35 -7.63 -5.93
N GLY A 103 -15.09 -7.22 -5.75
CA GLY A 103 -14.30 -6.58 -6.80
C GLY A 103 -14.52 -5.08 -6.96
N THR A 104 -15.55 -4.49 -6.32
CA THR A 104 -15.69 -3.02 -6.27
C THR A 104 -14.55 -2.41 -5.44
N ALA A 105 -14.02 -1.28 -5.89
CA ALA A 105 -12.95 -0.54 -5.23
C ALA A 105 -13.10 0.97 -5.47
N VAL A 106 -12.48 1.74 -4.60
CA VAL A 106 -12.14 3.15 -4.82
C VAL A 106 -10.77 3.19 -5.48
N ALA A 107 -10.64 3.90 -6.59
CA ALA A 107 -9.38 4.07 -7.30
C ALA A 107 -8.96 5.54 -7.24
N ALA A 108 -7.91 5.87 -6.50
CA ALA A 108 -7.46 7.24 -6.30
C ALA A 108 -6.02 7.43 -6.77
N ASP A 109 -5.67 8.66 -7.16
CA ASP A 109 -4.30 9.03 -7.47
C ASP A 109 -3.90 10.39 -6.88
N SER A 110 -2.61 10.72 -7.00
CA SER A 110 -2.04 11.97 -6.48
C SER A 110 -2.55 13.25 -7.16
N SER A 111 -3.41 13.18 -8.18
CA SER A 111 -4.09 14.35 -8.74
C SER A 111 -5.26 14.81 -7.86
N GLY A 112 -5.64 14.04 -6.84
CA GLY A 112 -6.78 14.31 -5.97
C GLY A 112 -8.13 13.84 -6.52
N GLY A 113 -8.14 13.08 -7.63
CA GLY A 113 -9.33 12.41 -8.15
C GLY A 113 -9.49 11.00 -7.58
N TRP A 114 -10.73 10.51 -7.52
CA TRP A 114 -11.06 9.13 -7.11
C TRP A 114 -12.38 8.63 -7.70
#